data_AF-A0A3B8Q029-F1
#
_entry.id   AF-A0A3B8Q029-F1
#
_cell.length_a   1.000
_cell.length_b   1.000
_cell.length_c   1.000
_cell.angle_alpha   90.00
_cell.angle_beta   90.00
_cell.angle_gamma   90.00
#
_symmetry.space_group_name_H-M   'P 1'
#
loop_
_entity.id
_entity.type
_entity.pdbx_description
1 polymer ?
#
loop_
_entity_poly.entity_id
_entity_poly.type
_entity_poly.pdbx_seq_one_letter_code
_entity_poly.pdbx_strand_id
1 'polypeptide(L)'
;MDSKPTVEASHVTPPGQAEDRGKKPVAKKRWLVRRVLNRLLHTLARSSPGATSLRPWLHRLRGVTVGSRVFIGEDVYLDNEYPEAIEIQDGVQLSIRSMVIAHTRGPGRVIIDRNAFVWPNVVVACSADRTLRIGEGAVIGAGCTVTRSVPARVVLASPAARMVGEATVPLSTAASIQEFMGGLRPVAKRPTANRESAN
;
A
#
# COMPACT_ATOMS: atom_id res chain seq x y z
N MET A 1 11.83 -32.38 65.57
CA MET A 1 11.16 -31.25 66.21
C MET A 1 11.95 -30.03 65.80
N ASP A 2 11.40 -29.18 64.94
CA ASP A 2 11.69 -27.75 64.97
C ASP A 2 10.67 -27.02 64.08
N SER A 3 9.90 -26.22 64.79
CA SER A 3 8.77 -25.41 64.38
C SER A 3 9.20 -24.27 63.47
N LYS A 4 8.59 -24.18 62.27
CA LYS A 4 8.60 -22.94 61.48
C LYS A 4 7.67 -21.91 62.14
N PRO A 5 8.11 -20.67 62.39
CA PRO A 5 7.21 -19.59 62.76
C PRO A 5 6.57 -18.96 61.52
N THR A 6 5.27 -18.78 61.64
CA THR A 6 4.36 -18.02 60.76
C THR A 6 4.69 -16.53 60.81
N VAL A 7 4.66 -15.85 59.66
CA VAL A 7 4.54 -14.39 59.60
C VAL A 7 3.33 -14.06 58.72
N GLU A 8 2.40 -13.33 59.32
CA GLU A 8 1.12 -12.86 58.78
C GLU A 8 1.27 -12.07 57.47
N ALA A 9 0.46 -12.43 56.47
CA ALA A 9 0.26 -11.60 55.29
C ALA A 9 -0.80 -10.54 55.60
N SER A 10 -0.35 -9.29 55.74
CA SER A 10 -1.22 -8.12 55.85
C SER A 10 -2.06 -7.95 54.57
N HIS A 11 -3.38 -7.96 54.74
CA HIS A 11 -4.38 -7.61 53.72
C HIS A 11 -4.08 -6.24 53.09
N VAL A 12 -3.80 -6.23 51.79
CA VAL A 12 -3.85 -5.02 50.97
C VAL A 12 -5.09 -5.10 50.09
N THR A 13 -6.10 -4.29 50.42
CA THR A 13 -7.32 -4.11 49.63
C THR A 13 -6.99 -3.42 48.31
N PRO A 14 -7.43 -3.94 47.14
CA PRO A 14 -7.19 -3.27 45.87
C PRO A 14 -8.02 -1.97 45.77
N PRO A 15 -7.45 -0.87 45.24
CA PRO A 15 -8.19 0.37 45.08
C PRO A 15 -9.26 0.24 43.99
N GLY A 16 -10.51 0.39 44.45
CA GLY A 16 -11.50 1.30 43.88
C GLY A 16 -11.83 1.14 42.39
N GLN A 17 -12.95 0.48 42.13
CA GLN A 17 -13.69 0.67 40.87
C GLN A 17 -14.04 2.16 40.72
N ALA A 18 -13.43 2.81 39.74
CA ALA A 18 -13.86 4.13 39.29
C ALA A 18 -15.04 3.94 38.32
N GLU A 19 -16.15 4.58 38.68
CA GLU A 19 -17.43 4.63 37.97
C GLU A 19 -17.28 4.83 36.46
N ASP A 20 -17.94 3.96 35.68
CA ASP A 20 -18.24 4.16 34.26
C ASP A 20 -19.24 5.33 34.10
N ARG A 21 -18.70 6.56 34.15
CA ARG A 21 -19.45 7.77 33.80
C ARG A 21 -19.51 7.93 32.28
N GLY A 22 -20.52 7.30 31.68
CA GLY A 22 -21.31 7.84 30.58
C GLY A 22 -20.56 8.58 29.47
N LYS A 23 -19.86 7.85 28.59
CA LYS A 23 -19.48 8.38 27.27
C LYS A 23 -20.69 8.35 26.33
N LYS A 24 -21.25 9.53 26.05
CA LYS A 24 -22.38 9.73 25.12
C LYS A 24 -22.10 9.06 23.74
N PRO A 25 -23.09 8.41 23.09
CA PRO A 25 -22.93 7.60 21.88
C PRO A 25 -22.59 8.37 20.58
N VAL A 26 -22.26 9.65 20.67
CA VAL A 26 -22.10 10.57 19.53
C VAL A 26 -20.82 10.31 18.73
N ALA A 27 -19.76 9.78 19.36
CA ALA A 27 -18.46 9.55 18.71
C ALA A 27 -18.50 8.45 17.63
N LYS A 28 -19.24 7.36 17.87
CA LYS A 28 -19.36 6.24 16.92
C LYS A 28 -20.10 6.64 15.64
N LYS A 29 -21.16 7.45 15.77
CA LYS A 29 -21.98 7.89 14.63
C LYS A 29 -21.19 8.82 13.69
N ARG A 30 -20.42 9.76 14.24
CA ARG A 30 -19.54 10.67 13.46
C ARG A 30 -18.44 9.91 12.71
N TRP A 31 -17.84 8.92 13.37
CA TRP A 31 -16.83 8.05 12.76
C TRP A 31 -17.40 7.23 11.60
N LEU A 32 -18.59 6.64 11.78
CA LEU A 32 -19.24 5.85 10.73
C LEU A 32 -19.58 6.71 9.51
N VAL A 33 -20.16 7.90 9.73
CA VAL A 33 -20.46 8.87 8.66
C VAL A 33 -19.20 9.27 7.90
N ARG A 34 -18.09 9.55 8.62
CA ARG A 34 -16.80 9.87 8.00
C ARG A 34 -16.28 8.71 7.13
N ARG A 35 -16.42 7.45 7.57
CA ARG A 35 -16.00 6.29 6.77
C ARG A 35 -16.82 6.12 5.50
N VAL A 36 -18.14 6.29 5.59
CA VAL A 36 -19.03 6.25 4.41
C VAL A 36 -18.67 7.37 3.45
N LEU A 37 -18.55 8.61 3.94
CA LEU A 37 -18.17 9.75 3.10
C LEU A 37 -16.80 9.57 2.46
N ASN A 38 -15.80 9.09 3.21
CA ASN A 38 -14.48 8.75 2.68
C ASN A 38 -14.57 7.75 1.53
N ARG A 39 -15.42 6.73 1.65
CA ARG A 39 -15.59 5.72 0.61
C ARG A 39 -16.29 6.29 -0.62
N LEU A 40 -17.30 7.14 -0.45
CA LEU A 40 -17.97 7.82 -1.56
C LEU A 40 -17.00 8.77 -2.29
N LEU A 41 -16.28 9.61 -1.55
CA LEU A 41 -15.27 10.51 -2.11
C LEU A 41 -14.16 9.72 -2.82
N HIS A 42 -13.76 8.57 -2.29
CA HIS A 42 -12.79 7.71 -2.97
C HIS A 42 -13.30 7.19 -4.31
N THR A 43 -14.52 6.65 -4.32
CA THR A 43 -15.13 6.12 -5.55
C THR A 43 -15.22 7.23 -6.59
N LEU A 44 -15.66 8.42 -6.20
CA LEU A 44 -15.69 9.58 -7.08
C LEU A 44 -14.30 9.97 -7.57
N ALA A 45 -13.29 10.01 -6.69
CA ALA A 45 -11.93 10.38 -7.07
C ALA A 45 -11.32 9.43 -8.11
N ARG A 46 -11.69 8.14 -8.07
CA ARG A 46 -11.21 7.12 -9.01
C ARG A 46 -11.83 7.23 -10.39
N SER A 47 -13.13 7.55 -10.47
CA SER A 47 -13.90 7.53 -11.73
C SER A 47 -14.13 8.92 -12.36
N SER A 48 -14.02 10.00 -11.59
CA SER A 48 -14.30 11.35 -12.11
C SER A 48 -13.23 11.82 -13.09
N PRO A 49 -13.52 12.76 -14.02
CA PRO A 49 -12.49 13.42 -14.82
C PRO A 49 -11.64 14.39 -13.97
N GLY A 50 -10.63 15.02 -14.59
CA GLY A 50 -9.84 16.09 -13.94
C GLY A 50 -8.66 15.58 -13.12
N ALA A 51 -7.67 15.00 -13.81
CA ALA A 51 -6.48 14.41 -13.20
C ALA A 51 -5.63 15.40 -12.37
N THR A 52 -5.65 16.69 -12.71
CA THR A 52 -4.91 17.76 -12.00
C THR A 52 -5.82 18.70 -11.21
N SER A 53 -7.13 18.45 -11.20
CA SER A 53 -8.14 19.33 -10.59
C SER A 53 -9.04 18.57 -9.63
N LEU A 54 -10.11 17.96 -10.15
CA LEU A 54 -11.17 17.33 -9.36
C LEU A 54 -10.65 16.13 -8.56
N ARG A 55 -9.83 15.24 -9.15
CA ARG A 55 -9.32 14.06 -8.42
C ARG A 55 -8.40 14.43 -7.25
N PRO A 56 -7.35 15.27 -7.43
CA PRO A 56 -6.56 15.77 -6.31
C PRO A 56 -7.42 16.45 -5.23
N TRP A 57 -8.41 17.25 -5.63
CA TRP A 57 -9.30 17.92 -4.69
C TRP A 57 -10.14 16.94 -3.86
N LEU A 58 -10.76 15.93 -4.49
CA LEU A 58 -11.51 14.88 -3.79
C LEU A 58 -10.61 14.10 -2.82
N HIS A 59 -9.36 13.82 -3.20
CA HIS A 59 -8.40 13.16 -2.32
C HIS A 59 -8.00 14.04 -1.11
N ARG A 60 -7.86 15.36 -1.28
CA ARG A 60 -7.65 16.30 -0.17
C ARG A 60 -8.83 16.28 0.81
N LEU A 61 -10.06 16.34 0.29
CA LEU A 61 -11.27 16.38 1.13
C LEU A 61 -11.39 15.17 2.07
N ARG A 62 -10.91 14.00 1.63
CA ARG A 62 -10.96 12.77 2.42
C ARG A 62 -9.75 12.57 3.35
N GLY A 63 -8.76 13.46 3.32
CA GLY A 63 -7.63 13.49 4.25
C GLY A 63 -6.24 13.26 3.66
N VAL A 64 -6.11 12.99 2.36
CA VAL A 64 -4.77 12.87 1.74
C VAL A 64 -4.11 14.24 1.68
N THR A 65 -2.84 14.34 2.06
CA THR A 65 -2.08 15.58 1.84
C THR A 65 -1.64 15.61 0.38
N VAL A 66 -2.12 16.59 -0.39
CA VAL A 66 -1.80 16.71 -1.83
C VAL A 66 -1.32 18.12 -2.16
N GLY A 67 -0.09 18.22 -2.66
CA GLY A 67 0.56 19.46 -3.10
C GLY A 67 -0.01 20.02 -4.40
N SER A 68 0.72 20.97 -4.98
CA SER A 68 0.38 21.68 -6.22
C SER A 68 0.84 20.92 -7.47
N ARG A 69 0.13 21.12 -8.60
CA ARG A 69 0.49 20.50 -9.90
C ARG A 69 0.61 18.96 -9.86
N VAL A 70 -0.09 18.31 -8.93
CA VAL A 70 -0.13 16.84 -8.85
C VAL A 70 -1.07 16.30 -9.92
N PHE A 71 -0.62 15.30 -10.65
CA PHE A 71 -1.44 14.51 -11.57
C PHE A 71 -1.84 13.20 -10.90
N ILE A 72 -3.14 12.92 -10.84
CA ILE A 72 -3.69 11.65 -10.37
C ILE A 72 -4.46 11.02 -11.53
N GLY A 73 -3.93 9.91 -12.03
CA GLY A 73 -4.48 9.12 -13.12
C GLY A 73 -5.84 8.53 -12.76
N GLU A 74 -6.50 8.00 -13.79
CA GLU A 74 -7.75 7.27 -13.60
C GLU A 74 -7.52 6.03 -12.75
N ASP A 75 -8.48 5.76 -11.86
CA ASP A 75 -8.52 4.57 -11.02
C ASP A 75 -7.29 4.39 -10.11
N VAL A 76 -6.58 5.48 -9.77
CA VAL A 76 -5.53 5.46 -8.74
C VAL A 76 -6.18 5.18 -7.38
N TYR A 77 -5.73 4.10 -6.75
CA TYR A 77 -6.17 3.76 -5.40
C TYR A 77 -5.25 4.43 -4.38
N LEU A 78 -5.78 5.35 -3.59
CA LEU A 78 -5.12 5.85 -2.38
C LEU A 78 -5.84 5.27 -1.17
N ASP A 79 -5.06 4.82 -0.20
CA ASP A 79 -5.53 4.14 1.01
C ASP A 79 -6.88 4.66 1.52
N ASN A 80 -7.85 3.74 1.57
CA ASN A 80 -9.20 4.12 1.93
C ASN A 80 -9.41 4.27 3.44
N GLU A 81 -8.64 3.52 4.22
CA GLU A 81 -8.82 3.41 5.68
C GLU A 81 -8.05 4.52 6.40
N TYR A 82 -6.83 4.81 5.94
CA TYR A 82 -5.96 5.84 6.51
C TYR A 82 -5.47 6.81 5.43
N PRO A 83 -6.37 7.58 4.79
CA PRO A 83 -5.97 8.55 3.75
C PRO A 83 -4.99 9.61 4.28
N GLU A 84 -5.08 9.97 5.56
CA GLU A 84 -4.16 10.90 6.24
C GLU A 84 -2.72 10.39 6.36
N ALA A 85 -2.50 9.10 6.17
CA ALA A 85 -1.16 8.51 6.15
C ALA A 85 -0.43 8.71 4.82
N ILE A 86 -1.09 9.32 3.82
CA ILE A 86 -0.53 9.55 2.49
C ILE A 86 -0.24 11.04 2.29
N GLU A 87 0.98 11.31 1.86
CA GLU A 87 1.46 12.63 1.50
C GLU A 87 2.03 12.60 0.08
N ILE A 88 1.47 13.45 -0.78
CA ILE A 88 1.84 13.60 -2.19
C ILE A 88 2.30 15.04 -2.39
N GLN A 89 3.59 15.21 -2.66
CA GLN A 89 4.20 16.52 -2.81
C GLN A 89 4.01 17.13 -4.21
N ASP A 90 4.46 18.37 -4.39
CA ASP A 90 4.26 19.13 -5.62
C ASP A 90 4.80 18.44 -6.87
N GLY A 91 4.06 18.50 -7.97
CA GLY A 91 4.50 17.99 -9.28
C GLY A 91 4.55 16.46 -9.39
N VAL A 92 4.11 15.72 -8.37
CA VAL A 92 4.03 14.26 -8.45
C VAL A 92 3.04 13.82 -9.51
N GLN A 93 3.40 12.77 -10.24
CA GLN A 93 2.52 12.13 -11.22
C GLN A 93 2.26 10.68 -10.82
N LEU A 94 1.01 10.37 -10.48
CA LEU A 94 0.52 9.02 -10.25
C LEU A 94 -0.24 8.57 -11.48
N SER A 95 0.31 7.61 -12.23
CA SER A 95 -0.33 7.11 -13.45
C SER A 95 -1.49 6.16 -13.14
N ILE A 96 -2.28 5.87 -14.17
CA ILE A 96 -3.51 5.08 -14.08
C ILE A 96 -3.33 3.76 -13.30
N ARG A 97 -4.33 3.42 -12.48
CA ARG A 97 -4.39 2.17 -11.70
C ARG A 97 -3.19 1.89 -10.79
N SER A 98 -2.37 2.90 -10.47
CA SER A 98 -1.38 2.77 -9.41
C SER A 98 -2.08 2.75 -8.04
N MET A 99 -1.48 2.06 -7.08
CA MET A 99 -2.06 1.83 -5.76
C MET A 99 -1.07 2.25 -4.68
N VAL A 100 -1.55 3.02 -3.70
CA VAL A 100 -0.80 3.40 -2.50
C VAL A 100 -1.55 2.89 -1.28
N ILE A 101 -0.97 1.88 -0.62
CA ILE A 101 -1.52 1.21 0.55
C ILE A 101 -0.61 1.56 1.73
N ALA A 102 -1.12 2.35 2.66
CA ALA A 102 -0.43 2.77 3.87
C ALA A 102 -0.79 1.89 5.10
N HIS A 103 -1.72 0.94 5.00
CA HIS A 103 -2.23 0.17 6.15
C HIS A 103 -1.97 -1.35 6.13
N THR A 104 -0.78 -1.80 5.75
CA THR A 104 -0.50 -3.24 5.76
C THR A 104 -0.22 -3.75 7.18
N ARG A 105 -1.18 -4.47 7.77
CA ARG A 105 -1.14 -4.98 9.17
C ARG A 105 -1.04 -3.88 10.23
N GLY A 106 -1.66 -2.73 9.97
CA GLY A 106 -1.65 -1.53 10.83
C GLY A 106 -1.18 -0.29 10.05
N PRO A 107 -1.34 0.92 10.63
CA PRO A 107 -1.05 2.17 9.92
C PRO A 107 0.46 2.43 9.82
N GLY A 108 0.94 2.67 8.60
CA GLY A 108 2.24 3.25 8.30
C GLY A 108 2.09 4.68 7.77
N ARG A 109 3.09 5.17 7.03
CA ARG A 109 3.06 6.46 6.33
C ARG A 109 3.72 6.32 4.96
N VAL A 110 3.09 6.88 3.93
CA VAL A 110 3.67 6.96 2.57
C VAL A 110 3.86 8.41 2.18
N ILE A 111 5.08 8.75 1.77
CA ILE A 111 5.44 10.09 1.29
C ILE A 111 5.96 9.95 -0.14
N ILE A 112 5.35 10.65 -1.08
CA ILE A 112 5.79 10.71 -2.48
C ILE A 112 6.30 12.13 -2.71
N ASP A 113 7.61 12.26 -2.87
CA ASP A 113 8.28 13.56 -2.95
C ASP A 113 8.12 14.24 -4.30
N ARG A 114 8.48 15.54 -4.30
CA ARG A 114 8.29 16.43 -5.43
C ARG A 114 8.77 15.83 -6.75
N ASN A 115 7.99 16.04 -7.80
CA ASN A 115 8.30 15.62 -9.16
C ASN A 115 8.57 14.12 -9.34
N ALA A 116 8.26 13.27 -8.36
CA ALA A 116 8.34 11.83 -8.54
C ALA A 116 7.28 11.35 -9.53
N PHE A 117 7.61 10.31 -10.29
CA PHE A 117 6.74 9.72 -11.28
C PHE A 117 6.48 8.25 -10.96
N VAL A 118 5.22 7.90 -10.80
CA VAL A 118 4.76 6.52 -10.57
C VAL A 118 4.01 6.05 -11.82
N TRP A 119 4.57 5.06 -12.52
CA TRP A 119 3.99 4.51 -13.75
C TRP A 119 2.70 3.69 -13.50
N PRO A 120 1.97 3.30 -14.56
CA PRO A 120 0.74 2.55 -14.42
C PRO A 120 0.92 1.23 -13.67
N ASN A 121 -0.13 0.83 -12.95
CA ASN A 121 -0.20 -0.45 -12.23
C ASN A 121 0.92 -0.68 -11.20
N VAL A 122 1.61 0.37 -10.71
CA VAL A 122 2.56 0.25 -9.60
C VAL A 122 1.80 0.06 -8.29
N VAL A 123 2.30 -0.82 -7.43
CA VAL A 123 1.82 -0.98 -6.05
C VAL A 123 2.86 -0.47 -5.07
N VAL A 124 2.50 0.51 -4.26
CA VAL A 124 3.29 0.98 -3.11
C VAL A 124 2.60 0.50 -1.84
N ALA A 125 3.28 -0.33 -1.05
CA ALA A 125 2.71 -0.93 0.15
C ALA A 125 3.62 -0.67 1.37
N CYS A 126 3.08 0.03 2.36
CA CYS A 126 3.72 0.29 3.63
C CYS A 126 3.07 -0.53 4.74
N SER A 127 3.91 -1.04 5.65
CA SER A 127 3.48 -1.76 6.85
C SER A 127 3.35 -0.82 8.04
N ALA A 128 2.72 -1.31 9.10
CA ALA A 128 2.59 -0.62 10.38
C ALA A 128 3.92 -0.02 10.87
N ASP A 129 3.83 1.16 11.49
CA ASP A 129 4.93 1.85 12.18
C ASP A 129 6.15 2.18 11.29
N ARG A 130 5.99 2.15 9.96
CA ARG A 130 7.02 2.52 8.99
C ARG A 130 6.65 3.74 8.19
N THR A 131 7.67 4.46 7.75
CA THR A 131 7.55 5.46 6.68
C THR A 131 8.21 4.94 5.41
N LEU A 132 7.46 4.85 4.32
CA LEU A 132 7.96 4.56 2.98
C LEU A 132 7.99 5.86 2.18
N ARG A 133 9.17 6.20 1.66
CA ARG A 133 9.37 7.42 0.86
C ARG A 133 9.75 7.09 -0.57
N ILE A 134 9.04 7.66 -1.54
CA ILE A 134 9.48 7.72 -2.93
C ILE A 134 10.18 9.07 -3.09
N GLY A 135 11.49 9.06 -3.27
CA GLY A 135 12.32 10.25 -3.25
C GLY A 135 12.07 11.22 -4.42
N GLU A 136 12.52 12.45 -4.24
CA GLU A 136 12.33 13.54 -5.20
C GLU A 136 12.82 13.15 -6.60
N GLY A 137 11.96 13.34 -7.61
CA GLY A 137 12.29 13.02 -9.01
C GLY A 137 12.53 11.53 -9.30
N ALA A 138 12.23 10.61 -8.37
CA ALA A 138 12.33 9.18 -8.63
C ALA A 138 11.27 8.74 -9.65
N VAL A 139 11.62 7.75 -10.47
CA VAL A 139 10.72 7.17 -11.47
C VAL A 139 10.50 5.70 -11.16
N ILE A 140 9.27 5.31 -10.86
CA ILE A 140 8.89 3.93 -10.53
C ILE A 140 8.23 3.30 -11.74
N GLY A 141 8.92 2.37 -12.40
CA GLY A 141 8.49 1.72 -13.64
C GLY A 141 7.21 0.89 -13.51
N ALA A 142 6.51 0.72 -14.63
CA ALA A 142 5.18 0.10 -14.66
C ALA A 142 5.17 -1.30 -14.04
N GLY A 143 4.13 -1.60 -13.26
CA GLY A 143 3.97 -2.91 -12.60
C GLY A 143 4.94 -3.20 -11.46
N CYS A 144 5.77 -2.23 -11.03
CA CYS A 144 6.62 -2.43 -9.85
C CYS A 144 5.79 -2.62 -8.57
N THR A 145 6.30 -3.45 -7.66
CA THR A 145 5.83 -3.53 -6.27
C THR A 145 6.90 -2.94 -5.34
N VAL A 146 6.56 -1.87 -4.64
CA VAL A 146 7.47 -1.09 -3.79
C VAL A 146 7.08 -1.25 -2.32
N THR A 147 7.96 -1.87 -1.53
CA THR A 147 7.77 -2.11 -0.09
C THR A 147 8.84 -1.46 0.80
N ARG A 148 9.80 -0.78 0.16
CA ARG A 148 10.91 -0.06 0.77
C ARG A 148 11.07 1.30 0.11
N SER A 149 11.62 2.25 0.85
CA SER A 149 11.86 3.60 0.33
C SER A 149 12.79 3.57 -0.87
N VAL A 150 12.51 4.47 -1.81
CA VAL A 150 13.27 4.65 -3.05
C VAL A 150 14.01 5.99 -2.95
N PRO A 151 15.34 6.02 -3.17
CA PRO A 151 16.11 7.25 -3.15
C PRO A 151 15.64 8.29 -4.17
N ALA A 152 16.08 9.54 -4.01
CA ALA A 152 15.79 10.60 -4.98
C ALA A 152 16.50 10.35 -6.32
N ARG A 153 15.86 10.75 -7.42
CA ARG A 153 16.40 10.76 -8.80
C ARG A 153 16.90 9.40 -9.30
N VAL A 154 16.35 8.30 -8.77
CA VAL A 154 16.61 6.95 -9.30
C VAL A 154 15.45 6.46 -10.14
N VAL A 155 15.75 5.54 -11.05
CA VAL A 155 14.73 4.83 -11.84
C VAL A 155 14.66 3.40 -11.34
N LEU A 156 13.49 2.98 -10.85
CA LEU A 156 13.21 1.59 -10.52
C LEU A 156 12.51 0.94 -11.72
N ALA A 157 13.05 -0.17 -12.21
CA ALA A 157 12.44 -0.94 -13.29
C ALA A 157 11.85 -2.25 -12.75
N SER A 158 10.70 -2.66 -13.29
CA SER A 158 10.18 -4.01 -13.07
C SER A 158 11.01 -4.99 -13.91
N PRO A 159 11.24 -6.22 -13.42
CA PRO A 159 11.89 -7.25 -14.24
C PRO A 159 11.08 -7.48 -15.52
N ALA A 160 11.76 -7.59 -16.66
CA ALA A 160 11.11 -7.96 -17.90
C ALA A 160 10.40 -9.31 -17.75
N ALA A 161 9.22 -9.43 -18.37
CA ALA A 161 8.51 -10.70 -18.45
C ALA A 161 9.43 -11.75 -19.11
N ARG A 162 9.50 -12.93 -18.52
CA ARG A 162 10.28 -14.06 -19.03
C ARG A 162 9.36 -15.24 -19.28
N MET A 163 9.61 -15.96 -20.36
CA MET A 163 8.99 -17.26 -20.59
C MET A 163 9.48 -18.24 -19.51
N VAL A 164 8.56 -18.86 -18.77
CA VAL A 164 8.89 -19.79 -17.67
C VAL A 164 8.61 -21.24 -18.01
N GLY A 165 7.71 -21.49 -18.97
CA GLY A 165 7.40 -22.80 -19.51
C GLY A 165 6.53 -22.70 -20.75
N GLU A 166 6.42 -23.80 -21.47
CA GLU A 166 5.41 -24.06 -22.49
C GLU A 166 4.23 -24.80 -21.82
N ALA A 167 3.01 -24.37 -22.09
CA ALA A 167 1.81 -25.07 -21.66
C ALA A 167 1.25 -25.87 -22.83
N THR A 168 1.39 -27.20 -22.80
CA THR A 168 0.85 -28.08 -23.86
C THR A 168 -0.64 -28.32 -23.73
N VAL A 169 -1.19 -28.07 -22.55
CA VAL A 169 -2.63 -28.03 -22.28
C VAL A 169 -2.97 -26.60 -21.85
N PRO A 170 -3.87 -25.89 -22.54
CA PRO A 170 -4.30 -24.55 -22.12
C PRO A 170 -5.06 -24.58 -20.80
N LEU A 171 -4.76 -23.65 -19.88
CA LEU A 171 -5.41 -23.58 -18.57
C LEU A 171 -6.93 -23.40 -18.67
N SER A 172 -7.39 -22.65 -19.67
CA SER A 172 -8.83 -22.39 -19.89
C SER A 172 -9.62 -23.60 -20.37
N THR A 173 -8.96 -24.65 -20.88
CA THR A 173 -9.62 -25.84 -21.45
C THR A 173 -9.29 -27.14 -20.71
N ALA A 174 -8.36 -27.13 -19.76
CA ALA A 174 -8.06 -28.30 -18.95
C ALA A 174 -9.26 -28.71 -18.08
N ALA A 175 -9.54 -30.00 -17.97
CA ALA A 175 -10.57 -30.55 -17.08
C ALA A 175 -10.19 -30.41 -15.59
N SER A 176 -8.90 -30.26 -15.28
CA SER A 176 -8.42 -30.01 -13.92
C SER A 176 -7.10 -29.22 -13.91
N ILE A 177 -6.76 -28.63 -12.76
CA ILE A 177 -5.46 -27.99 -12.57
C ILE A 177 -4.31 -28.99 -12.71
N GLN A 178 -4.51 -30.25 -12.32
CA GLN A 178 -3.52 -31.32 -12.42
C GLN A 178 -3.21 -31.65 -13.88
N GLU A 179 -4.21 -31.69 -14.74
CA GLU A 179 -4.01 -31.89 -16.18
C GLU A 179 -3.20 -30.75 -16.80
N PHE A 180 -3.54 -29.50 -16.48
CA PHE A 180 -2.75 -28.33 -16.89
C PHE A 180 -1.30 -28.44 -16.41
N MET A 181 -1.10 -28.71 -15.11
CA MET A 181 0.23 -28.81 -14.52
C MET A 181 1.03 -29.98 -15.13
N GLY A 182 0.39 -31.10 -15.48
CA GLY A 182 1.00 -32.21 -16.17
C GLY A 182 1.45 -31.87 -17.61
N GLY A 183 0.83 -30.85 -18.22
CA GLY A 183 1.20 -30.31 -19.53
C GLY A 183 2.27 -29.20 -19.50
N LEU A 184 2.82 -28.83 -18.34
CA LEU A 184 3.84 -27.79 -18.25
C LEU A 184 5.23 -28.33 -18.59
N ARG A 185 5.88 -27.72 -19.58
CA ARG A 185 7.26 -28.03 -19.99
C ARG A 185 8.18 -26.85 -19.67
N PRO A 186 9.30 -27.05 -18.95
CA PRO A 186 10.27 -25.98 -18.69
C PRO A 186 10.89 -25.44 -19.99
N VAL A 187 11.17 -24.13 -20.01
CA VAL A 187 11.95 -23.54 -21.11
C VAL A 187 13.41 -23.98 -21.00
N ALA A 188 13.99 -24.50 -22.08
CA ALA A 188 15.41 -24.79 -22.15
C ALA A 188 16.22 -23.52 -21.83
N LYS A 189 17.24 -23.63 -20.97
CA LYS A 189 18.11 -22.47 -20.65
C LYS A 189 18.71 -21.95 -21.95
N ARG A 190 18.46 -20.67 -22.25
CA ARG A 190 19.12 -19.98 -23.36
C ARG A 190 20.64 -20.09 -23.14
N PRO A 191 21.43 -20.54 -24.14
CA PRO A 191 22.89 -20.50 -24.03
C PRO A 191 23.30 -19.07 -23.66
N THR A 192 24.11 -18.93 -22.62
CA THR A 192 24.70 -17.64 -22.26
C THR A 192 25.49 -17.16 -23.47
N ALA A 193 25.03 -16.08 -24.11
CA ALA A 193 25.83 -15.40 -25.11
C ALA A 193 27.15 -15.01 -24.44
N ASN A 194 28.26 -15.56 -24.94
CA ASN A 194 29.59 -15.15 -24.52
C ASN A 194 29.68 -13.63 -24.65
N ARG A 195 30.14 -12.98 -23.58
CA ARG A 195 30.60 -11.59 -23.63
C ARG A 195 31.90 -11.56 -24.42
N GLU A 196 31.81 -11.63 -25.74
CA GLU A 196 32.73 -10.94 -26.65
C GLU A 196 32.13 -9.54 -26.81
N SER A 197 32.80 -8.42 -26.58
CA SER A 197 34.23 -8.14 -26.47
C SER A 197 34.40 -6.93 -25.54
N ALA A 198 35.40 -7.01 -24.67
CA ALA A 198 36.09 -5.81 -24.22
C ALA A 198 36.79 -5.21 -25.43
N ASN A 199 36.48 -3.95 -25.75
CA ASN A 199 37.42 -2.96 -26.28
C ASN A 199 36.82 -1.57 -26.11
#